data_AF-A0A353P5L1-F1
#
_entry.id   AF-A0A353P5L1-F1
#
_cell.length_a   1.000
_cell.length_b   1.000
_cell.length_c   1.000
_cell.angle_alpha   90.00
_cell.angle_beta   90.00
_cell.angle_gamma   90.00
#
_symmetry.space_group_name_H-M   'P 1'
#
loop_
_entity.id
_entity.type
_entity.pdbx_description
1 polymer ?
#
loop_
_entity_poly.entity_id
_entity_poly.type
_entity_poly.pdbx_seq_one_letter_code
_entity_poly.pdbx_strand_id
1 'polypeptide(L)'
;MSKVSFFLLAIVVSLISDFARAKRIEIPPITEEHPRLLLKQSDLVTIKQRVNQREEPWYSNWAVLKSNIDDHIEKGKKPNPYTGDDNRVGFFPACREDSGYARDLAMAYWITGEKKYADESLKMLLGWAQNAPLPGADFDPNISYPALGMAVARGSLSFIWTYDLLYNYSGFTPEQKKVVENWFQLLLSHIKTGAKRWEENDYFDKQYYQNHAAAHTLGMAALGYALGDEELVRYALDSVDNSKDMLDLIEGCILMRGETPYYREPDFQVHDGEIYDRYRHFQMEGHYRDYVTKPNLGLRYSHLTLLLLTTAAEIAYNNGVDLYSYTAPSGENLELCFDFYADFFRLKDDSLRGGFYSGEKDCLTQEETGECLFELGHKHYPSNKAVKLLLQSADRIRGEVAILGKASLYFGQPLNCDK
;
A
#
# COMPACT_ATOMS: atom_id res chain seq x y z
N MET A 1 48.96 25.37 -7.61
CA MET A 1 48.33 24.05 -7.84
C MET A 1 48.19 23.87 -9.35
N SER A 2 48.74 22.79 -9.91
CA SER A 2 48.82 22.62 -11.36
C SER A 2 47.47 22.17 -11.93
N LYS A 3 47.20 22.46 -13.21
CA LYS A 3 45.98 22.04 -13.93
C LYS A 3 45.70 20.52 -13.83
N VAL A 4 46.73 19.73 -13.56
CA VAL A 4 46.64 18.26 -13.38
C VAL A 4 45.94 17.90 -12.06
N SER A 5 46.13 18.69 -10.99
CA SER A 5 45.47 18.45 -9.70
C SER A 5 43.96 18.73 -9.75
N PHE A 6 43.52 19.66 -10.61
CA PHE A 6 42.08 19.95 -10.80
C PHE A 6 41.37 18.84 -11.60
N PHE A 7 42.06 18.25 -12.58
CA PHE A 7 41.50 17.17 -13.40
C PHE A 7 41.37 15.85 -12.61
N LEU A 8 42.36 15.54 -11.76
CA LEU A 8 42.29 14.39 -10.85
C LEU A 8 41.22 14.56 -9.78
N LEU A 9 41.01 15.76 -9.25
CA LEU A 9 39.94 16.03 -8.28
C LEU A 9 38.55 15.90 -8.93
N ALA A 10 38.38 16.38 -10.16
CA ALA A 10 37.12 16.26 -10.90
C ALA A 10 36.78 14.80 -11.28
N ILE A 11 37.77 14.00 -11.65
CA ILE A 11 37.58 12.56 -11.95
C ILE A 11 37.28 11.78 -10.66
N VAL A 12 37.92 12.10 -9.54
CA VAL A 12 37.64 11.47 -8.24
C VAL A 12 36.24 11.87 -7.73
N VAL A 13 35.81 13.13 -7.89
CA VAL A 13 34.44 13.55 -7.54
C VAL A 13 33.39 12.90 -8.45
N SER A 14 33.67 12.75 -9.75
CA SER A 14 32.78 12.04 -10.69
C SER A 14 32.67 10.54 -10.39
N LEU A 15 33.77 9.89 -10.02
CA LEU A 15 33.77 8.46 -9.65
C LEU A 15 33.14 8.23 -8.27
N ILE A 16 33.23 9.19 -7.34
CA ILE A 16 32.53 9.12 -6.04
C ILE A 16 31.03 9.40 -6.21
N SER A 17 30.62 10.27 -7.14
CA SER A 17 29.18 10.47 -7.43
C SER A 17 28.53 9.27 -8.13
N ASP A 18 29.28 8.51 -8.94
CA ASP A 18 28.78 7.25 -9.52
C ASP A 18 28.77 6.10 -8.51
N PHE A 19 29.64 6.11 -7.49
CA PHE A 19 29.63 5.13 -6.41
C PHE A 19 28.59 5.42 -5.30
N ALA A 20 28.06 6.65 -5.24
CA ALA A 20 27.05 7.05 -4.27
C ALA A 20 25.62 7.04 -4.82
N ARG A 21 25.41 6.60 -6.08
CA ARG A 21 24.06 6.29 -6.54
C ARG A 21 23.67 4.97 -5.88
N ALA A 22 22.65 5.00 -5.03
CA ALA A 22 22.05 3.81 -4.43
C ALA A 22 21.96 2.68 -5.47
N LYS A 23 22.23 1.44 -5.04
CA LYS A 23 22.26 0.27 -5.92
C LYS A 23 20.89 0.10 -6.58
N ARG A 24 20.75 0.68 -7.77
CA ARG A 24 19.55 0.58 -8.63
C ARG A 24 19.24 -0.90 -8.86
N ILE A 25 17.99 -1.28 -8.75
CA ILE A 25 17.53 -2.66 -8.89
C ILE A 25 17.24 -2.97 -10.36
N GLU A 26 17.41 -4.23 -10.76
CA GLU A 26 16.94 -4.66 -12.08
C GLU A 26 15.43 -4.89 -12.02
N ILE A 27 14.69 -4.14 -12.85
CA ILE A 27 13.26 -4.37 -13.06
C ILE A 27 13.12 -5.24 -14.33
N PRO A 28 12.74 -6.52 -14.20
CA PRO A 28 12.60 -7.40 -15.34
C PRO A 28 11.38 -7.00 -16.20
N PRO A 29 11.31 -7.46 -17.47
CA PRO A 29 10.08 -7.39 -18.25
C PRO A 29 8.92 -8.10 -17.55
N ILE A 30 7.69 -7.66 -17.80
CA ILE A 30 6.50 -8.26 -17.19
C ILE A 30 6.15 -9.55 -17.93
N THR A 31 6.51 -10.70 -17.36
CA THR A 31 6.25 -12.03 -17.95
C THR A 31 5.19 -12.86 -17.21
N GLU A 32 4.90 -12.53 -15.95
CA GLU A 32 3.89 -13.22 -15.16
C GLU A 32 2.49 -12.99 -15.75
N GLU A 33 1.62 -14.00 -15.73
CA GLU A 33 0.23 -13.91 -16.23
C GLU A 33 -0.71 -13.37 -15.14
N HIS A 34 -1.87 -12.83 -15.53
CA HIS A 34 -2.87 -12.43 -14.52
C HIS A 34 -3.49 -13.69 -13.84
N PRO A 35 -3.77 -13.66 -12.53
CA PRO A 35 -3.49 -12.56 -11.59
C PRO A 35 -2.01 -12.48 -11.21
N ARG A 36 -1.48 -11.25 -11.17
CA ARG A 36 -0.06 -10.95 -10.92
C ARG A 36 0.17 -9.84 -9.90
N LEU A 37 -0.88 -9.23 -9.33
CA LEU A 37 -0.70 -8.14 -8.36
C LEU A 37 -0.35 -8.70 -6.98
N LEU A 38 -1.33 -8.84 -6.10
CA LEU A 38 -1.08 -9.24 -4.71
C LEU A 38 -1.05 -10.76 -4.51
N LEU A 39 -1.66 -11.52 -5.42
CA LEU A 39 -1.67 -12.98 -5.38
C LEU A 39 -1.43 -13.51 -6.79
N LYS A 40 -0.67 -14.60 -6.88
CA LYS A 40 -0.54 -15.40 -8.09
C LYS A 40 -1.55 -16.53 -8.10
N GLN A 41 -1.71 -17.16 -9.27
CA GLN A 41 -2.57 -18.34 -9.40
C GLN A 41 -2.21 -19.46 -8.40
N SER A 42 -0.92 -19.67 -8.12
CA SER A 42 -0.46 -20.63 -7.12
C SER A 42 -0.97 -20.31 -5.72
N ASP A 43 -0.96 -19.04 -5.32
CA ASP A 43 -1.43 -18.62 -4.00
C ASP A 43 -2.94 -18.86 -3.86
N LEU A 44 -3.70 -18.56 -4.91
CA LEU A 44 -5.16 -18.78 -4.95
C LEU A 44 -5.51 -20.26 -4.84
N VAL A 45 -4.75 -21.14 -5.50
CA VAL A 45 -4.88 -22.59 -5.35
C VAL A 45 -4.60 -23.02 -3.91
N THR A 46 -3.54 -22.50 -3.29
CA THR A 46 -3.22 -22.78 -1.88
C THR A 46 -4.33 -22.32 -0.94
N ILE A 47 -4.84 -21.09 -1.09
CA ILE A 47 -5.94 -20.56 -0.26
C ILE A 47 -7.17 -21.46 -0.38
N LYS A 48 -7.58 -21.82 -1.60
CA LYS A 48 -8.70 -22.73 -1.85
C LYS A 48 -8.49 -24.09 -1.17
N GLN A 49 -7.28 -24.64 -1.27
CA GLN A 49 -6.96 -25.91 -0.63
C GLN A 49 -7.11 -25.81 0.90
N ARG A 50 -6.52 -24.79 1.53
CA ARG A 50 -6.59 -24.59 3.00
C ARG A 50 -8.02 -24.43 3.48
N VAL A 51 -8.83 -23.65 2.76
CA VAL A 51 -10.27 -23.50 3.04
C VAL A 51 -11.01 -24.84 2.93
N ASN A 52 -10.78 -25.61 1.87
CA ASN A 52 -11.44 -26.91 1.68
C ASN A 52 -11.01 -27.95 2.73
N GLN A 53 -9.76 -27.88 3.18
CA GLN A 53 -9.21 -28.72 4.25
C GLN A 53 -9.60 -28.24 5.65
N ARG A 54 -10.34 -27.13 5.75
CA ARG A 54 -10.76 -26.50 7.00
C ARG A 54 -9.58 -26.11 7.90
N GLU A 55 -8.46 -25.71 7.30
CA GLU A 55 -7.31 -25.23 8.05
C GLU A 55 -7.61 -23.86 8.67
N GLU A 56 -7.22 -23.68 9.93
CA GLU A 56 -7.37 -22.40 10.63
C GLU A 56 -6.08 -21.56 10.55
N PRO A 57 -6.19 -20.24 10.35
CA PRO A 57 -7.41 -19.42 10.44
C PRO A 57 -8.17 -19.23 9.12
N TRP A 58 -7.74 -19.85 8.01
CA TRP A 58 -8.30 -19.62 6.68
C TRP A 58 -9.79 -19.99 6.59
N TYR A 59 -10.18 -21.13 7.15
CA TYR A 59 -11.56 -21.59 7.09
C TYR A 59 -12.53 -20.64 7.80
N SER A 60 -12.21 -20.23 9.03
CA SER A 60 -13.07 -19.30 9.78
C SER A 60 -13.13 -17.92 9.14
N ASN A 61 -12.01 -17.39 8.62
CA ASN A 61 -12.02 -16.14 7.86
C ASN A 61 -12.91 -16.25 6.61
N TRP A 62 -12.78 -17.34 5.86
CA TRP A 62 -13.61 -17.59 4.68
C TRP A 62 -15.10 -17.67 5.04
N ALA A 63 -15.45 -18.37 6.12
CA ALA A 63 -16.85 -18.49 6.54
C ALA A 63 -17.48 -17.11 6.86
N VAL A 64 -16.74 -16.23 7.55
CA VAL A 64 -17.17 -14.85 7.83
C VAL A 64 -17.32 -14.06 6.53
N LEU A 65 -16.30 -14.10 5.66
CA LEU A 65 -16.32 -13.40 4.38
C LEU A 65 -17.50 -13.84 3.52
N LYS A 66 -17.68 -15.16 3.37
CA LYS A 66 -18.75 -15.78 2.60
C LYS A 66 -20.14 -15.36 3.10
N SER A 67 -20.33 -15.35 4.41
CA SER A 67 -21.61 -14.92 5.01
C SER A 67 -21.93 -13.47 4.64
N ASN A 68 -20.95 -12.57 4.73
CA ASN A 68 -21.14 -11.15 4.42
C ASN A 68 -21.43 -10.92 2.92
N ILE A 69 -20.68 -11.59 2.04
CA ILE A 69 -20.90 -11.42 0.59
C ILE A 69 -22.24 -11.99 0.13
N ASP A 70 -22.66 -13.13 0.68
CA ASP A 70 -23.95 -13.76 0.34
C ASP A 70 -25.11 -12.88 0.80
N ASP A 71 -25.05 -12.31 2.01
CA ASP A 71 -26.05 -11.36 2.51
C ASP A 71 -26.18 -10.12 1.62
N HIS A 72 -25.06 -9.56 1.14
CA HIS A 72 -25.09 -8.44 0.20
C HIS A 72 -25.66 -8.81 -1.19
N ILE A 73 -25.37 -10.02 -1.69
CA ILE A 73 -25.97 -10.54 -2.93
C ILE A 73 -27.48 -10.68 -2.75
N GLU A 74 -27.94 -11.28 -1.65
CA GLU A 74 -29.36 -11.48 -1.34
C GLU A 74 -30.12 -10.17 -1.22
N LYS A 75 -29.49 -9.15 -0.60
CA LYS A 75 -30.02 -7.77 -0.53
C LYS A 75 -29.94 -7.02 -1.86
N GLY A 76 -29.29 -7.60 -2.87
CA GLY A 76 -29.17 -7.02 -4.20
C GLY A 76 -28.32 -5.75 -4.23
N LYS A 77 -27.21 -5.69 -3.46
CA LYS A 77 -26.28 -4.54 -3.46
C LYS A 77 -25.97 -4.12 -4.91
N LYS A 78 -25.94 -2.81 -5.13
CA LYS A 78 -25.67 -2.20 -6.42
C LYS A 78 -24.38 -1.37 -6.33
N PRO A 79 -23.66 -1.20 -7.44
CA PRO A 79 -22.59 -0.22 -7.52
C PRO A 79 -23.13 1.17 -7.17
N ASN A 80 -22.36 1.94 -6.39
CA ASN A 80 -22.67 3.29 -5.95
C ASN A 80 -21.52 4.26 -6.34
N PRO A 81 -21.28 4.48 -7.64
CA PRO A 81 -20.21 5.35 -8.12
C PRO A 81 -20.38 6.80 -7.66
N TYR A 82 -19.32 7.35 -7.07
CA TYR A 82 -19.27 8.78 -6.75
C TYR A 82 -18.84 9.61 -7.97
N THR A 83 -19.65 10.61 -8.32
CA THR A 83 -19.46 11.47 -9.50
C THR A 83 -19.32 12.95 -9.17
N GLY A 84 -19.17 13.30 -7.89
CA GLY A 84 -18.94 14.68 -7.48
C GLY A 84 -17.46 15.12 -7.59
N ASP A 85 -17.17 16.29 -7.03
CA ASP A 85 -15.91 17.01 -7.17
C ASP A 85 -14.87 16.72 -6.07
N ASP A 86 -15.26 16.11 -4.95
CA ASP A 86 -14.38 15.87 -3.79
C ASP A 86 -13.76 14.46 -3.82
N ASN A 87 -12.46 14.40 -4.08
CA ASN A 87 -11.69 13.16 -4.11
C ASN A 87 -11.58 12.48 -2.73
N ARG A 88 -11.57 13.24 -1.62
CA ARG A 88 -11.23 12.75 -0.29
C ARG A 88 -12.45 12.39 0.54
N VAL A 89 -13.45 13.28 0.59
CA VAL A 89 -14.67 13.06 1.39
C VAL A 89 -15.74 12.35 0.57
N GLY A 90 -15.70 12.49 -0.76
CA GLY A 90 -16.63 11.85 -1.68
C GLY A 90 -16.09 10.55 -2.25
N PHE A 91 -15.17 10.64 -3.21
CA PHE A 91 -14.71 9.50 -4.00
C PHE A 91 -14.03 8.42 -3.15
N PHE A 92 -13.05 8.79 -2.31
CA PHE A 92 -12.27 7.82 -1.54
C PHE A 92 -13.13 6.86 -0.70
N PRO A 93 -14.03 7.30 0.19
CA PRO A 93 -14.83 6.37 0.98
C PRO A 93 -15.79 5.54 0.13
N ALA A 94 -16.46 6.15 -0.85
CA ALA A 94 -17.39 5.42 -1.74
C ALA A 94 -16.67 4.35 -2.57
N CYS A 95 -15.53 4.71 -3.16
CA CYS A 95 -14.74 3.80 -3.98
C CYS A 95 -14.12 2.70 -3.13
N ARG A 96 -13.60 3.03 -1.92
CA ARG A 96 -13.04 2.02 -1.01
C ARG A 96 -14.07 0.96 -0.61
N GLU A 97 -15.29 1.38 -0.29
CA GLU A 97 -16.36 0.44 0.10
C GLU A 97 -16.70 -0.53 -1.04
N ASP A 98 -17.04 0.01 -2.21
CA ASP A 98 -17.48 -0.80 -3.33
C ASP A 98 -16.34 -1.63 -3.94
N SER A 99 -15.13 -1.08 -4.00
CA SER A 99 -13.96 -1.80 -4.49
C SER A 99 -13.55 -2.94 -3.56
N GLY A 100 -13.66 -2.75 -2.24
CA GLY A 100 -13.43 -3.80 -1.26
C GLY A 100 -14.41 -4.96 -1.43
N TYR A 101 -15.70 -4.65 -1.59
CA TYR A 101 -16.72 -5.65 -1.87
C TYR A 101 -16.49 -6.40 -3.19
N ALA A 102 -16.10 -5.68 -4.25
CA ALA A 102 -15.78 -6.28 -5.54
C ALA A 102 -14.59 -7.26 -5.45
N ARG A 103 -13.53 -6.89 -4.73
CA ARG A 103 -12.37 -7.76 -4.46
C ARG A 103 -12.80 -9.02 -3.72
N ASP A 104 -13.61 -8.88 -2.67
CA ASP A 104 -14.04 -10.02 -1.85
C ASP A 104 -14.91 -11.01 -2.62
N LEU A 105 -15.77 -10.51 -3.52
CA LEU A 105 -16.49 -11.34 -4.48
C LEU A 105 -15.55 -12.05 -5.46
N ALA A 106 -14.52 -11.39 -5.99
CA ALA A 106 -13.53 -12.03 -6.85
C ALA A 106 -12.76 -13.14 -6.13
N MET A 107 -12.37 -12.91 -4.87
CA MET A 107 -11.74 -13.94 -4.02
C MET A 107 -12.68 -15.12 -3.76
N ALA A 108 -13.96 -14.86 -3.52
CA ALA A 108 -14.97 -15.91 -3.36
C ALA A 108 -15.13 -16.76 -4.62
N TYR A 109 -15.06 -16.16 -5.80
CA TYR A 109 -15.00 -16.92 -7.06
C TYR A 109 -13.79 -17.84 -7.13
N TRP A 110 -12.58 -17.37 -6.77
CA TRP A 110 -11.39 -18.21 -6.78
C TRP A 110 -11.47 -19.39 -5.79
N ILE A 111 -12.03 -19.16 -4.61
CA ILE A 111 -12.20 -20.18 -3.58
C ILE A 111 -13.25 -21.23 -4.00
N THR A 112 -14.40 -20.79 -4.51
CA THR A 112 -15.57 -21.67 -4.75
C THR A 112 -15.66 -22.20 -6.19
N GLY A 113 -15.25 -21.40 -7.17
CA GLY A 113 -15.54 -21.59 -8.59
C GLY A 113 -16.95 -21.19 -9.02
N GLU A 114 -17.79 -20.65 -8.12
CA GLU A 114 -19.17 -20.28 -8.44
C GLU A 114 -19.22 -18.97 -9.24
N LYS A 115 -19.73 -19.05 -10.49
CA LYS A 115 -19.81 -17.89 -11.40
C LYS A 115 -20.56 -16.69 -10.84
N LYS A 116 -21.54 -16.90 -9.96
CA LYS A 116 -22.33 -15.83 -9.33
C LYS A 116 -21.45 -14.77 -8.65
N TYR A 117 -20.34 -15.19 -8.04
CA TYR A 117 -19.42 -14.28 -7.37
C TYR A 117 -18.60 -13.46 -8.38
N ALA A 118 -18.10 -14.09 -9.44
CA ALA A 118 -17.39 -13.39 -10.51
C ALA A 118 -18.32 -12.42 -11.27
N ASP A 119 -19.55 -12.84 -11.57
CA ASP A 119 -20.54 -12.03 -12.27
C ASP A 119 -20.93 -10.79 -11.45
N GLU A 120 -21.15 -10.95 -10.14
CA GLU A 120 -21.45 -9.81 -9.26
C GLU A 120 -20.23 -8.91 -9.04
N SER A 121 -19.03 -9.48 -8.89
CA SER A 121 -17.77 -8.71 -8.78
C SER A 121 -17.54 -7.86 -10.03
N LEU A 122 -17.70 -8.45 -11.21
CA LEU A 122 -17.59 -7.76 -12.49
C LEU A 122 -18.64 -6.66 -12.64
N LYS A 123 -19.88 -6.90 -12.18
CA LYS A 123 -20.93 -5.87 -12.13
C LYS A 123 -20.53 -4.68 -11.25
N MET A 124 -19.90 -4.91 -10.09
CA MET A 124 -19.39 -3.83 -9.25
C MET A 124 -18.32 -3.01 -9.95
N LEU A 125 -17.32 -3.66 -10.55
CA LEU A 125 -16.23 -3.00 -11.28
C LEU A 125 -16.74 -2.20 -12.49
N LEU A 126 -17.58 -2.81 -13.33
CA LEU A 126 -18.14 -2.14 -14.52
C LEU A 126 -19.12 -1.04 -14.15
N GLY A 127 -19.87 -1.20 -13.05
CA GLY A 127 -20.77 -0.16 -12.55
C GLY A 127 -20.06 1.16 -12.23
N TRP A 128 -18.78 1.11 -11.88
CA TRP A 128 -17.94 2.31 -11.74
C TRP A 128 -17.34 2.74 -13.08
N ALA A 129 -16.70 1.81 -13.81
CA ALA A 129 -15.98 2.13 -15.03
C ALA A 129 -16.87 2.57 -16.22
N GLN A 130 -18.16 2.24 -16.21
CA GLN A 130 -19.13 2.59 -17.26
C GLN A 130 -20.08 3.72 -16.87
N ASN A 131 -19.99 4.23 -15.65
CA ASN A 131 -20.94 5.24 -15.18
C ASN A 131 -20.80 6.53 -15.98
N ALA A 132 -21.91 7.25 -16.14
CA ALA A 132 -21.96 8.59 -16.73
C ALA A 132 -22.65 9.54 -15.76
N PRO A 133 -21.97 10.57 -15.22
CA PRO A 133 -20.55 10.93 -15.44
C PRO A 133 -19.56 9.87 -14.96
N LEU A 134 -18.37 9.83 -15.56
CA LEU A 134 -17.34 8.86 -15.18
C LEU A 134 -16.75 9.24 -13.81
N PRO A 135 -16.65 8.31 -12.82
CA PRO A 135 -16.15 8.63 -11.49
C PRO A 135 -14.72 9.16 -11.54
N GLY A 136 -14.53 10.34 -10.95
CA GLY A 136 -13.28 11.09 -10.98
C GLY A 136 -13.09 11.98 -12.20
N ALA A 137 -14.02 12.05 -13.16
CA ALA A 137 -13.89 12.97 -14.29
C ALA A 137 -14.04 14.45 -13.89
N ASP A 138 -14.85 14.72 -12.86
CA ASP A 138 -15.27 16.08 -12.48
C ASP A 138 -14.64 16.57 -11.16
N PHE A 139 -13.49 16.01 -10.76
CA PHE A 139 -12.79 16.49 -9.56
C PHE A 139 -12.39 17.96 -9.68
N ASP A 140 -12.74 18.76 -8.67
CA ASP A 140 -12.24 20.13 -8.59
C ASP A 140 -10.76 20.06 -8.20
N PRO A 141 -9.84 20.62 -9.02
CA PRO A 141 -8.42 20.61 -8.72
C PRO A 141 -8.04 21.32 -7.42
N ASN A 142 -8.93 22.11 -6.82
CA ASN A 142 -8.71 22.89 -5.59
C ASN A 142 -9.37 22.28 -4.34
N ILE A 143 -10.29 21.33 -4.50
CA ILE A 143 -10.94 20.66 -3.36
C ILE A 143 -10.09 19.47 -2.92
N SER A 144 -9.77 19.42 -1.63
CA SER A 144 -8.95 18.36 -1.05
C SER A 144 -7.65 18.09 -1.82
N TYR A 145 -7.11 19.14 -2.47
CA TYR A 145 -5.98 19.08 -3.39
C TYR A 145 -4.81 18.21 -2.91
N PRO A 146 -4.31 18.35 -1.65
CA PRO A 146 -3.15 17.57 -1.22
C PRO A 146 -3.43 16.07 -1.19
N ALA A 147 -4.69 15.66 -1.10
CA ALA A 147 -5.10 14.27 -1.00
C ALA A 147 -5.34 13.59 -2.35
N LEU A 148 -5.42 14.33 -3.48
CA LEU A 148 -5.91 13.81 -4.76
C LEU A 148 -5.30 12.46 -5.16
N GLY A 149 -3.98 12.40 -5.34
CA GLY A 149 -3.33 11.18 -5.81
C GLY A 149 -3.44 10.03 -4.81
N MET A 150 -3.21 10.31 -3.52
CA MET A 150 -3.35 9.32 -2.45
C MET A 150 -4.76 8.76 -2.35
N ALA A 151 -5.78 9.63 -2.37
CA ALA A 151 -7.19 9.27 -2.26
C ALA A 151 -7.60 8.37 -3.44
N VAL A 152 -7.18 8.73 -4.65
CA VAL A 152 -7.46 7.94 -5.86
C VAL A 152 -6.73 6.59 -5.80
N ALA A 153 -5.43 6.57 -5.51
CA ALA A 153 -4.64 5.34 -5.45
C ALA A 153 -5.20 4.36 -4.40
N ARG A 154 -5.41 4.82 -3.17
CA ARG A 154 -5.90 3.98 -2.07
C ARG A 154 -7.36 3.55 -2.29
N GLY A 155 -8.21 4.47 -2.75
CA GLY A 155 -9.63 4.20 -2.95
C GLY A 155 -9.90 3.20 -4.07
N SER A 156 -9.07 3.20 -5.12
CA SER A 156 -9.23 2.34 -6.30
C SER A 156 -8.43 1.04 -6.27
N LEU A 157 -7.50 0.85 -5.33
CA LEU A 157 -6.60 -0.30 -5.32
C LEU A 157 -7.34 -1.65 -5.36
N SER A 158 -8.43 -1.81 -4.60
CA SER A 158 -9.18 -3.08 -4.61
C SER A 158 -9.93 -3.31 -5.93
N PHE A 159 -10.24 -2.27 -6.71
CA PHE A 159 -10.76 -2.45 -8.07
C PHE A 159 -9.67 -2.83 -9.06
N ILE A 160 -8.48 -2.23 -8.93
CA ILE A 160 -7.29 -2.62 -9.71
C ILE A 160 -6.98 -4.10 -9.46
N TRP A 161 -7.05 -4.53 -8.20
CA TRP A 161 -6.88 -5.94 -7.84
C TRP A 161 -8.04 -6.83 -8.33
N THR A 162 -9.28 -6.34 -8.30
CA THR A 162 -10.43 -7.07 -8.87
C THR A 162 -10.25 -7.32 -10.37
N TYR A 163 -9.80 -6.31 -11.12
CA TYR A 163 -9.47 -6.44 -12.54
C TYR A 163 -8.42 -7.54 -12.76
N ASP A 164 -7.34 -7.55 -11.98
CA ASP A 164 -6.28 -8.56 -12.04
C ASP A 164 -6.81 -9.97 -11.74
N LEU A 165 -7.58 -10.13 -10.66
CA LEU A 165 -8.19 -11.41 -10.26
C LEU A 165 -9.18 -11.97 -11.29
N LEU A 166 -9.90 -11.10 -11.99
CA LEU A 166 -10.92 -11.50 -12.97
C LEU A 166 -10.44 -11.40 -14.42
N TYR A 167 -9.19 -11.00 -14.68
CA TYR A 167 -8.72 -10.74 -16.04
C TYR A 167 -8.97 -11.92 -16.98
N ASN A 168 -8.76 -13.16 -16.50
CA ASN A 168 -8.99 -14.38 -17.27
C ASN A 168 -10.39 -14.99 -17.10
N TYR A 169 -11.31 -14.31 -16.41
CA TYR A 169 -12.70 -14.74 -16.29
C TYR A 169 -13.41 -14.64 -17.64
N SER A 170 -13.97 -15.76 -18.12
CA SER A 170 -14.65 -15.83 -19.43
C SER A 170 -15.79 -14.82 -19.62
N GLY A 171 -16.42 -14.34 -18.54
CA GLY A 171 -17.48 -13.33 -18.60
C GLY A 171 -16.96 -11.90 -18.75
N PHE A 172 -15.67 -11.66 -18.53
CA PHE A 172 -15.05 -10.34 -18.64
C PHE A 172 -14.51 -10.14 -20.07
N THR A 173 -15.34 -9.53 -20.93
CA THR A 173 -15.02 -9.45 -22.37
C THR A 173 -13.88 -8.47 -22.65
N PRO A 174 -13.19 -8.59 -23.80
CA PRO A 174 -12.16 -7.62 -24.20
C PRO A 174 -12.67 -6.16 -24.23
N GLU A 175 -13.92 -5.94 -24.65
CA GLU A 175 -14.52 -4.60 -24.70
C GLU A 175 -14.74 -4.04 -23.29
N GLN A 176 -15.19 -4.88 -22.37
CA GLN A 176 -15.35 -4.50 -20.96
C GLN A 176 -14.00 -4.21 -20.30
N LYS A 177 -12.96 -5.00 -20.60
CA LYS A 177 -11.59 -4.73 -20.12
C LYS A 177 -11.12 -3.36 -20.60
N LYS A 178 -11.28 -3.06 -21.88
CA LYS A 178 -10.93 -1.75 -22.45
C LYS A 178 -11.64 -0.59 -21.77
N VAL A 179 -12.91 -0.76 -21.39
CA VAL A 179 -13.65 0.25 -20.60
C VAL A 179 -12.99 0.47 -19.24
N VAL A 180 -12.67 -0.61 -18.52
CA VAL A 180 -12.02 -0.52 -17.20
C VAL A 180 -10.63 0.11 -17.33
N GLU A 181 -9.84 -0.29 -18.33
CA GLU A 181 -8.52 0.25 -18.62
C GLU A 181 -8.57 1.76 -18.92
N ASN A 182 -9.56 2.23 -19.69
CA ASN A 182 -9.75 3.65 -19.93
C ASN A 182 -10.06 4.42 -18.63
N TRP A 183 -10.87 3.85 -17.74
CA TRP A 183 -11.14 4.45 -16.44
C TRP A 183 -9.88 4.46 -15.57
N PHE A 184 -9.10 3.38 -15.56
CA PHE A 184 -7.82 3.32 -14.88
C PHE A 184 -6.81 4.36 -15.39
N GLN A 185 -6.78 4.64 -16.69
CA GLN A 185 -5.96 5.73 -17.25
C GLN A 185 -6.39 7.12 -16.73
N LEU A 186 -7.69 7.36 -16.58
CA LEU A 186 -8.18 8.58 -15.92
C LEU A 186 -7.68 8.64 -14.46
N LEU A 187 -7.81 7.57 -13.69
CA LEU A 187 -7.34 7.52 -12.30
C LEU A 187 -5.82 7.71 -12.21
N LEU A 188 -5.05 7.10 -13.11
CA LEU A 188 -3.60 7.28 -13.20
C LEU A 188 -3.23 8.76 -13.41
N SER A 189 -3.98 9.48 -14.24
CA SER A 189 -3.74 10.91 -14.47
C SER A 189 -3.88 11.74 -13.19
N HIS A 190 -4.82 11.38 -12.31
CA HIS A 190 -4.99 12.02 -11.01
C HIS A 190 -3.87 11.67 -10.04
N ILE A 191 -3.40 10.41 -10.05
CA ILE A 191 -2.26 9.98 -9.25
C ILE A 191 -0.99 10.74 -9.66
N LYS A 192 -0.67 10.79 -10.95
CA LYS A 192 0.47 11.54 -11.50
C LYS A 192 0.35 13.04 -11.20
N THR A 193 -0.86 13.60 -11.34
CA THR A 193 -1.13 15.01 -11.02
C THR A 193 -0.89 15.28 -9.53
N GLY A 194 -1.40 14.42 -8.64
CA GLY A 194 -1.17 14.51 -7.19
C GLY A 194 0.31 14.41 -6.81
N ALA A 195 1.06 13.48 -7.41
CA ALA A 195 2.49 13.32 -7.18
C ALA A 195 3.27 14.58 -7.60
N LYS A 196 3.08 15.02 -8.85
CA LYS A 196 3.70 16.25 -9.39
C LYS A 196 3.41 17.46 -8.50
N ARG A 197 2.17 17.59 -8.06
CA ARG A 197 1.70 18.68 -7.20
C ARG A 197 2.39 18.72 -5.84
N TRP A 198 2.70 17.57 -5.26
CA TRP A 198 3.47 17.46 -4.02
C TRP A 198 4.94 17.78 -4.22
N GLU A 199 5.50 17.44 -5.37
CA GLU A 199 6.89 17.75 -5.71
C GLU A 199 7.09 19.25 -6.00
N GLU A 200 6.19 19.85 -6.78
CA GLU A 200 6.27 21.26 -7.18
C GLU A 200 5.87 22.23 -6.06
N ASN A 201 4.96 21.82 -5.17
CA ASN A 201 4.46 22.70 -4.12
C ASN A 201 4.98 22.28 -2.76
N ASP A 202 5.68 23.21 -2.12
CA ASP A 202 6.22 23.06 -0.78
C ASP A 202 5.13 23.27 0.31
N TYR A 203 3.98 22.61 0.14
CA TYR A 203 2.76 22.86 0.93
C TYR A 203 2.97 22.61 2.43
N PHE A 204 3.87 21.68 2.79
CA PHE A 204 4.15 21.32 4.18
C PHE A 204 5.59 21.54 4.62
N ASP A 205 6.32 22.44 3.95
CA ASP A 205 7.72 22.77 4.28
C ASP A 205 8.62 21.53 4.25
N LYS A 206 8.65 20.87 3.08
CA LYS A 206 9.64 19.86 2.68
C LYS A 206 9.47 18.50 3.33
N GLN A 207 8.22 18.14 3.65
CA GLN A 207 7.83 16.80 4.07
C GLN A 207 7.80 15.83 2.88
N TYR A 208 8.99 15.46 2.41
CA TYR A 208 9.17 14.70 1.17
C TYR A 208 8.89 13.20 1.31
N TYR A 209 8.95 12.66 2.53
CA TYR A 209 8.76 11.24 2.82
C TYR A 209 7.53 11.06 3.72
N GLN A 210 6.48 10.44 3.17
CA GLN A 210 5.16 10.37 3.82
C GLN A 210 4.16 9.49 3.04
N ASN A 211 3.05 9.15 3.69
CA ASN A 211 2.00 8.26 3.18
C ASN A 211 1.39 8.62 1.81
N HIS A 212 1.28 9.89 1.43
CA HIS A 212 0.84 10.28 0.08
C HIS A 212 1.86 9.87 -0.98
N ALA A 213 3.16 10.09 -0.75
CA ALA A 213 4.19 9.69 -1.71
C ALA A 213 4.20 8.15 -1.85
N ALA A 214 4.15 7.43 -0.73
CA ALA A 214 3.97 5.98 -0.73
C ALA A 214 2.70 5.52 -1.47
N ALA A 215 1.58 6.23 -1.30
CA ALA A 215 0.34 5.92 -2.00
C ALA A 215 0.41 6.20 -3.50
N HIS A 216 1.09 7.28 -3.92
CA HIS A 216 1.29 7.57 -5.35
C HIS A 216 2.11 6.47 -6.01
N THR A 217 3.22 6.08 -5.39
CA THR A 217 4.09 5.00 -5.85
C THR A 217 3.35 3.67 -5.90
N LEU A 218 2.59 3.32 -4.86
CA LEU A 218 1.72 2.15 -4.88
C LEU A 218 0.71 2.19 -6.04
N GLY A 219 0.01 3.30 -6.22
CA GLY A 219 -1.00 3.44 -7.27
C GLY A 219 -0.41 3.31 -8.68
N MET A 220 0.76 3.93 -8.91
CA MET A 220 1.48 3.83 -10.18
C MET A 220 2.00 2.40 -10.42
N ALA A 221 2.60 1.75 -9.42
CA ALA A 221 3.06 0.37 -9.54
C ALA A 221 1.90 -0.60 -9.80
N ALA A 222 0.80 -0.48 -9.04
CA ALA A 222 -0.38 -1.34 -9.21
C ALA A 222 -1.00 -1.20 -10.61
N LEU A 223 -1.16 0.03 -11.11
CA LEU A 223 -1.67 0.28 -12.46
C LEU A 223 -0.69 -0.14 -13.54
N GLY A 224 0.62 0.05 -13.33
CA GLY A 224 1.66 -0.38 -14.26
C GLY A 224 1.62 -1.88 -14.49
N TYR A 225 1.63 -2.66 -13.41
CA TYR A 225 1.53 -4.12 -13.51
C TYR A 225 0.17 -4.61 -14.01
N ALA A 226 -0.93 -3.97 -13.59
CA ALA A 226 -2.26 -4.35 -14.05
C ALA A 226 -2.45 -4.14 -15.56
N LEU A 227 -1.86 -3.08 -16.11
CA LEU A 227 -2.02 -2.70 -17.52
C LEU A 227 -0.86 -3.20 -18.43
N GLY A 228 0.16 -3.83 -17.85
CA GLY A 228 1.36 -4.24 -18.58
C GLY A 228 2.23 -3.05 -19.05
N ASP A 229 2.17 -1.92 -18.35
CA ASP A 229 2.95 -0.71 -18.64
C ASP A 229 4.30 -0.78 -17.89
N GLU A 230 5.31 -1.35 -18.57
CA GLU A 230 6.65 -1.52 -18.02
C GLU A 230 7.35 -0.19 -17.73
N GLU A 231 7.08 0.87 -18.50
CA GLU A 231 7.67 2.19 -18.27
C GLU A 231 7.13 2.80 -16.97
N LEU A 232 5.83 2.67 -16.72
CA LEU A 232 5.23 3.11 -15.47
C LEU A 232 5.73 2.30 -14.26
N VAL A 233 5.91 0.99 -14.41
CA VAL A 233 6.51 0.15 -13.35
C VAL A 233 7.93 0.63 -13.04
N ARG A 234 8.76 0.87 -14.06
CA ARG A 234 10.11 1.43 -13.86
C ARG A 234 10.06 2.79 -13.17
N TYR A 235 9.19 3.68 -13.66
CA TYR A 235 8.99 4.99 -13.05
C TYR A 235 8.61 4.90 -11.56
N ALA A 236 7.74 3.96 -11.19
CA ALA A 236 7.29 3.82 -9.82
C ALA A 236 8.35 3.16 -8.92
N LEU A 237 9.04 2.12 -9.38
CA LEU A 237 9.91 1.31 -8.52
C LEU A 237 11.33 1.82 -8.44
N ASP A 238 11.91 2.25 -9.56
CA ASP A 238 13.30 2.68 -9.63
C ASP A 238 13.53 3.56 -10.87
N SER A 239 13.47 4.88 -10.69
CA SER A 239 13.66 5.83 -11.78
C SER A 239 14.28 7.14 -11.33
N VAL A 240 15.25 7.57 -12.11
CA VAL A 240 15.95 8.85 -11.92
C VAL A 240 15.05 10.06 -12.16
N ASP A 241 13.95 9.86 -12.89
CA ASP A 241 12.96 10.88 -13.19
C ASP A 241 11.83 10.92 -12.14
N ASN A 242 11.82 9.98 -11.19
CA ASN A 242 10.89 9.97 -10.07
C ASN A 242 11.68 10.10 -8.77
N SER A 243 11.76 11.31 -8.22
CA SER A 243 12.47 11.57 -6.97
C SER A 243 11.87 10.88 -5.73
N LYS A 244 10.74 10.19 -5.89
CA LYS A 244 10.00 9.44 -4.87
C LYS A 244 9.60 8.06 -5.39
N ASP A 245 10.50 7.42 -6.13
CA ASP A 245 10.38 6.00 -6.46
C ASP A 245 10.40 5.12 -5.20
N MET A 246 10.14 3.83 -5.36
CA MET A 246 10.05 2.91 -4.24
C MET A 246 11.36 2.79 -3.45
N LEU A 247 12.52 2.85 -4.12
CA LEU A 247 13.82 2.78 -3.44
C LEU A 247 14.09 4.04 -2.62
N ASP A 248 13.84 5.23 -3.21
CA ASP A 248 13.95 6.51 -2.53
C ASP A 248 13.00 6.58 -1.31
N LEU A 249 11.81 5.98 -1.42
CA LEU A 249 10.86 5.92 -0.30
C LEU A 249 11.29 4.95 0.80
N ILE A 250 11.92 3.81 0.48
CA ILE A 250 12.48 2.92 1.51
C ILE A 250 13.60 3.63 2.26
N GLU A 251 14.51 4.30 1.55
CA GLU A 251 15.63 5.04 2.14
C GLU A 251 15.15 6.24 2.96
N GLY A 252 14.18 7.02 2.46
CA GLY A 252 13.79 8.25 3.12
C GLY A 252 12.65 8.15 4.14
N CYS A 253 11.81 7.11 4.08
CA CYS A 253 10.75 6.92 5.06
C CYS A 253 11.19 6.11 6.28
N ILE A 254 12.26 5.32 6.22
CA ILE A 254 12.66 4.43 7.31
C ILE A 254 13.82 5.07 8.04
N LEU A 255 13.61 5.39 9.31
CA LEU A 255 14.62 5.98 10.16
C LEU A 255 15.60 4.93 10.68
N MET A 256 16.83 5.37 10.86
CA MET A 256 17.93 4.59 11.40
C MET A 256 18.45 5.19 12.70
N ARG A 257 18.90 4.35 13.63
CA ARG A 257 19.38 4.82 14.93
C ARG A 257 20.57 5.76 14.77
N GLY A 258 20.48 6.89 15.48
CA GLY A 258 21.53 7.91 15.46
C GLY A 258 21.28 9.01 14.44
N GLU A 259 20.25 8.88 13.61
CA GLU A 259 19.75 9.98 12.81
C GLU A 259 19.15 11.08 13.69
N THR A 260 19.20 12.30 13.18
CA THR A 260 18.57 13.44 13.85
C THR A 260 17.08 13.41 13.53
N PRO A 261 16.19 13.52 14.55
CA PRO A 261 14.76 13.73 14.30
C PRO A 261 14.53 14.89 13.34
N TYR A 262 13.40 14.86 12.66
CA TYR A 262 13.03 15.98 11.81
C TYR A 262 12.92 17.26 12.66
N TYR A 263 13.31 18.43 12.13
CA TYR A 263 13.46 19.65 12.93
C TYR A 263 12.17 20.14 13.64
N ARG A 264 11.01 19.59 13.29
CA ARG A 264 9.71 19.86 13.95
C ARG A 264 9.28 18.79 14.95
N GLU A 265 10.00 17.68 15.03
CA GLU A 265 9.79 16.66 16.04
C GLU A 265 10.46 17.10 17.36
N PRO A 266 9.91 16.68 18.51
CA PRO A 266 10.61 16.87 19.78
C PRO A 266 11.96 16.13 19.75
N ASP A 267 12.89 16.59 20.59
CA ASP A 267 14.14 15.86 20.81
C ASP A 267 13.81 14.48 21.39
N PHE A 268 13.97 13.46 20.56
CA PHE A 268 13.60 12.09 20.87
C PHE A 268 14.58 11.11 20.23
N GLN A 269 14.75 9.95 20.86
CA GLN A 269 15.64 8.93 20.34
C GLN A 269 15.01 8.23 19.13
N VAL A 270 15.62 8.38 17.96
CA VAL A 270 15.27 7.64 16.74
C VAL A 270 15.67 6.17 16.86
N HIS A 271 14.80 5.28 16.38
CA HIS A 271 15.01 3.84 16.36
C HIS A 271 15.11 3.27 14.95
N ASP A 272 15.87 2.18 14.80
CA ASP A 272 15.94 1.43 13.53
C ASP A 272 14.56 0.90 13.14
N GLY A 273 14.15 1.12 11.89
CA GLY A 273 12.87 0.64 11.36
C GLY A 273 11.67 1.52 11.71
N GLU A 274 11.87 2.55 12.52
CA GLU A 274 10.83 3.52 12.79
C GLU A 274 10.51 4.31 11.52
N ILE A 275 9.24 4.46 11.14
CA ILE A 275 8.89 5.18 9.92
C ILE A 275 8.75 6.67 10.21
N TYR A 276 9.37 7.50 9.39
CA TYR A 276 9.06 8.91 9.24
C TYR A 276 7.77 9.10 8.43
N ASP A 277 6.87 9.91 8.97
CA ASP A 277 5.68 10.38 8.28
C ASP A 277 5.34 11.81 8.75
N ARG A 278 4.76 12.59 7.85
CA ARG A 278 4.29 13.96 8.08
C ARG A 278 3.35 14.15 9.29
N TYR A 279 2.73 13.11 9.82
CA TYR A 279 1.86 13.23 10.99
C TYR A 279 2.57 12.98 12.33
N ARG A 280 3.86 12.67 12.33
CA ARG A 280 4.68 12.58 13.54
C ARG A 280 5.01 13.93 14.18
N HIS A 281 4.61 15.04 13.54
CA HIS A 281 4.81 16.41 14.05
C HIS A 281 3.71 16.77 15.06
N PHE A 282 4.05 16.81 16.35
CA PHE A 282 3.09 16.94 17.45
C PHE A 282 2.45 18.33 17.63
N GLN A 283 2.98 19.37 17.00
CA GLN A 283 2.41 20.72 17.14
C GLN A 283 2.80 21.62 15.95
N MET A 284 1.93 21.71 14.93
CA MET A 284 2.00 22.78 13.94
C MET A 284 1.11 23.94 14.39
N GLU A 285 1.65 24.90 15.15
CA GLU A 285 0.98 26.20 15.30
C GLU A 285 1.16 27.03 14.01
N GLY A 286 0.06 27.56 13.47
CA GLY A 286 0.10 28.68 12.51
C GLY A 286 0.18 28.36 11.01
N HIS A 287 -0.26 27.20 10.52
CA HIS A 287 -0.14 26.87 9.10
C HIS A 287 -1.47 26.59 8.38
N TYR A 288 -1.58 27.19 7.18
CA TYR A 288 -2.69 27.20 6.21
C TYR A 288 -4.12 27.01 6.79
N ARG A 289 -4.87 28.12 6.86
CA ARG A 289 -6.25 28.17 7.38
C ARG A 289 -6.38 27.63 8.82
N ASP A 290 -5.44 27.98 9.70
CA ASP A 290 -5.44 27.57 11.11
C ASP A 290 -5.47 26.04 11.32
N TYR A 291 -4.94 25.26 10.36
CA TYR A 291 -4.91 23.81 10.43
C TYR A 291 -3.77 23.33 11.34
N VAL A 292 -4.13 22.99 12.57
CA VAL A 292 -3.25 22.27 13.50
C VAL A 292 -3.31 20.78 13.12
N THR A 293 -2.17 20.15 12.80
CA THR A 293 -2.11 18.67 12.78
C THR A 293 -2.55 18.21 14.16
N LYS A 294 -3.66 17.46 14.23
CA LYS A 294 -4.14 16.95 15.52
C LYS A 294 -2.97 16.24 16.21
N PRO A 295 -2.63 16.58 17.47
CA PRO A 295 -1.63 15.81 18.19
C PRO A 295 -2.08 14.34 18.22
N ASN A 296 -1.13 13.41 18.17
CA ASN A 296 -1.34 11.97 18.34
C ASN A 296 -1.92 11.24 17.11
N LEU A 297 -1.25 11.34 15.94
CA LEU A 297 -1.53 10.50 14.76
C LEU A 297 -0.26 9.91 14.13
N GLY A 298 0.91 10.09 14.74
CA GLY A 298 2.19 9.65 14.21
C GLY A 298 2.23 8.13 14.00
N LEU A 299 1.79 7.34 14.98
CA LEU A 299 1.76 5.88 14.91
C LEU A 299 0.81 5.41 13.81
N ARG A 300 -0.36 6.07 13.69
CA ARG A 300 -1.35 5.75 12.67
C ARG A 300 -0.78 5.89 11.27
N TYR A 301 -0.18 7.04 10.96
CA TYR A 301 0.28 7.31 9.60
C TYR A 301 1.62 6.67 9.29
N SER A 302 2.46 6.45 10.29
CA SER A 302 3.67 5.62 10.12
C SER A 302 3.28 4.20 9.69
N HIS A 303 2.27 3.62 10.34
CA HIS A 303 1.79 2.29 9.96
C HIS A 303 0.98 2.28 8.65
N LEU A 304 0.28 3.38 8.31
CA LEU A 304 -0.27 3.54 6.96
C LEU A 304 0.83 3.56 5.89
N THR A 305 1.94 4.25 6.14
CA THR A 305 3.09 4.25 5.23
C THR A 305 3.67 2.84 5.10
N LEU A 306 3.83 2.10 6.21
CA LEU A 306 4.25 0.69 6.17
C LEU A 306 3.31 -0.16 5.30
N LEU A 307 2.00 -0.01 5.47
CA LEU A 307 1.00 -0.70 4.67
C LEU A 307 1.20 -0.43 3.18
N LEU A 308 1.38 0.83 2.79
CA LEU A 308 1.50 1.23 1.38
C LEU A 308 2.80 0.72 0.76
N LEU A 309 3.93 0.85 1.46
CA LEU A 309 5.23 0.34 1.03
C LEU A 309 5.22 -1.19 0.89
N THR A 310 4.68 -1.89 1.88
CA THR A 310 4.55 -3.36 1.85
C THR A 310 3.65 -3.82 0.72
N THR A 311 2.55 -3.12 0.47
CA THR A 311 1.62 -3.48 -0.60
C THR A 311 2.26 -3.31 -1.97
N ALA A 312 3.05 -2.25 -2.18
CA ALA A 312 3.82 -2.05 -3.40
C ALA A 312 4.91 -3.13 -3.56
N ALA A 313 5.61 -3.45 -2.46
CA ALA A 313 6.61 -4.53 -2.42
C ALA A 313 6.02 -5.89 -2.77
N GLU A 314 4.82 -6.23 -2.28
CA GLU A 314 4.15 -7.48 -2.62
C GLU A 314 3.80 -7.57 -4.11
N ILE A 315 3.30 -6.49 -4.69
CA ILE A 315 3.01 -6.41 -6.12
C ILE A 315 4.29 -6.62 -6.93
N ALA A 316 5.37 -5.91 -6.57
CA ALA A 316 6.66 -6.02 -7.24
C ALA A 316 7.25 -7.45 -7.10
N TYR A 317 7.17 -8.04 -5.92
CA TYR A 317 7.66 -9.39 -5.61
C TYR A 317 6.99 -10.45 -6.49
N ASN A 318 5.68 -10.37 -6.65
CA ASN A 318 4.94 -11.28 -7.51
C ASN A 318 5.31 -11.17 -8.99
N ASN A 319 5.99 -10.09 -9.38
CA ASN A 319 6.50 -9.86 -10.74
C ASN A 319 8.04 -9.90 -10.82
N GLY A 320 8.70 -10.57 -9.86
CA GLY A 320 10.13 -10.85 -9.92
C GLY A 320 11.05 -9.75 -9.37
N VAL A 321 10.52 -8.73 -8.70
CA VAL A 321 11.31 -7.67 -8.05
C VAL A 321 11.24 -7.83 -6.54
N ASP A 322 12.30 -8.36 -5.94
CA ASP A 322 12.34 -8.64 -4.50
C ASP A 322 12.73 -7.41 -3.67
N LEU A 323 11.72 -6.60 -3.33
CA LEU A 323 11.87 -5.46 -2.43
C LEU A 323 11.91 -5.83 -0.94
N TYR A 324 11.54 -7.06 -0.56
CA TYR A 324 11.65 -7.52 0.83
C TYR A 324 13.11 -7.82 1.21
N SER A 325 13.90 -8.32 0.27
CA SER A 325 15.34 -8.51 0.45
C SER A 325 16.18 -7.26 0.19
N TYR A 326 15.58 -6.14 -0.23
CA TYR A 326 16.30 -4.90 -0.49
C TYR A 326 16.74 -4.22 0.82
N THR A 327 17.97 -3.70 0.82
CA THR A 327 18.52 -2.88 1.90
C THR A 327 19.15 -1.65 1.27
N ALA A 328 18.68 -0.47 1.66
CA ALA A 328 19.22 0.79 1.19
C ALA A 328 20.65 1.02 1.73
N PRO A 329 21.44 1.95 1.14
CA PRO A 329 22.85 2.12 1.50
C PRO A 329 23.14 2.37 2.98
N SER A 330 22.20 3.00 3.70
CA SER A 330 22.33 3.34 5.12
C SER A 330 21.77 2.25 6.06
N GLY A 331 21.18 1.17 5.51
CA GLY A 331 20.72 -0.01 6.22
C GLY A 331 19.19 -0.18 6.30
N GLU A 332 18.43 0.78 5.78
CA GLU A 332 16.98 0.78 5.76
C GLU A 332 16.44 -0.42 4.99
N ASN A 333 15.47 -1.12 5.58
CA ASN A 333 14.76 -2.22 4.94
C ASN A 333 13.40 -2.44 5.61
N LEU A 334 12.49 -3.11 4.91
CA LEU A 334 11.13 -3.32 5.39
C LEU A 334 11.05 -4.23 6.63
N GLU A 335 11.98 -5.18 6.80
CA GLU A 335 11.98 -6.08 7.98
C GLU A 335 12.12 -5.29 9.29
N LEU A 336 12.98 -4.26 9.30
CA LEU A 336 13.17 -3.40 10.47
C LEU A 336 11.86 -2.73 10.90
N CYS A 337 11.02 -2.29 9.96
CA CYS A 337 9.72 -1.70 10.27
C CYS A 337 8.77 -2.71 10.92
N PHE A 338 8.73 -3.94 10.39
CA PHE A 338 7.94 -5.00 11.01
C PHE A 338 8.44 -5.32 12.42
N ASP A 339 9.76 -5.39 12.65
CA ASP A 339 10.30 -5.60 14.00
C ASP A 339 9.94 -4.45 14.97
N PHE A 340 10.08 -3.21 14.51
CA PHE A 340 9.82 -2.02 15.31
C PHE A 340 8.35 -1.95 15.76
N TYR A 341 7.41 -2.09 14.83
CA TYR A 341 5.98 -1.90 15.10
C TYR A 341 5.27 -3.11 15.71
N ALA A 342 5.80 -4.33 15.58
CA ALA A 342 5.11 -5.54 16.03
C ALA A 342 4.70 -5.49 17.52
N ASP A 343 5.57 -4.97 18.38
CA ASP A 343 5.32 -4.93 19.82
C ASP A 343 4.25 -3.91 20.23
N PHE A 344 4.11 -2.80 19.49
CA PHE A 344 3.02 -1.84 19.71
C PHE A 344 1.66 -2.53 19.54
N PHE A 345 1.49 -3.31 18.47
CA PHE A 345 0.25 -4.05 18.21
C PHE A 345 0.07 -5.25 19.14
N ARG A 346 1.15 -5.94 19.50
CA ARG A 346 1.12 -7.14 20.34
C ARG A 346 0.77 -6.81 21.79
N LEU A 347 1.37 -5.75 22.32
CA LEU A 347 1.19 -5.33 23.70
C LEU A 347 0.04 -4.32 23.88
N LYS A 348 -0.48 -3.77 22.76
CA LYS A 348 -1.48 -2.68 22.76
C LYS A 348 -1.02 -1.51 23.63
N ASP A 349 0.27 -1.17 23.50
CA ASP A 349 0.98 -0.16 24.28
C ASP A 349 1.64 0.84 23.33
N ASP A 350 1.15 2.08 23.36
CA ASP A 350 1.61 3.23 22.58
C ASP A 350 2.79 3.97 23.25
N SER A 351 3.15 3.59 24.48
CA SER A 351 4.26 4.19 25.23
C SER A 351 5.60 3.47 25.04
N LEU A 352 5.63 2.43 24.19
CA LEU A 352 6.86 1.68 23.90
C LEU A 352 7.92 2.55 23.22
N ARG A 353 9.16 2.05 23.19
CA ARG A 353 10.30 2.69 22.50
C ARG A 353 10.51 4.15 22.96
N GLY A 354 10.46 4.37 24.27
CA GLY A 354 10.69 5.68 24.90
C GLY A 354 9.45 6.59 24.96
N GLY A 355 8.31 6.17 24.42
CA GLY A 355 7.04 6.88 24.59
C GLY A 355 6.72 7.96 23.56
N PHE A 356 7.38 7.97 22.39
CA PHE A 356 7.12 8.95 21.33
C PHE A 356 5.64 9.00 20.94
N TYR A 357 4.98 7.85 20.82
CA TYR A 357 3.59 7.73 20.40
C TYR A 357 2.58 7.73 21.56
N SER A 358 2.99 8.12 22.77
CA SER A 358 2.10 8.10 23.94
C SER A 358 0.87 8.98 23.70
N GLY A 359 -0.33 8.41 23.88
CA GLY A 359 -1.62 9.04 23.58
C GLY A 359 -2.26 8.58 22.27
N GLU A 360 -1.66 7.62 21.55
CA GLU A 360 -2.15 7.03 20.30
C GLU A 360 -2.70 5.60 20.45
N LYS A 361 -2.99 5.14 21.67
CA LYS A 361 -3.51 3.79 21.94
C LYS A 361 -4.72 3.40 21.07
N ASP A 362 -5.62 4.34 20.79
CA ASP A 362 -6.79 4.12 19.93
C ASP A 362 -6.44 3.78 18.47
N CYS A 363 -5.21 4.06 18.04
CA CYS A 363 -4.72 3.67 16.71
C CYS A 363 -4.38 2.17 16.64
N LEU A 364 -4.16 1.49 17.76
CA LEU A 364 -3.72 0.08 17.80
C LEU A 364 -4.85 -0.93 17.54
N THR A 365 -6.07 -0.45 17.35
CA THR A 365 -7.30 -1.23 17.17
C THR A 365 -8.09 -0.85 15.92
N GLN A 366 -7.62 0.12 15.12
CA GLN A 366 -8.30 0.57 13.89
C GLN A 366 -7.95 -0.32 12.68
N GLU A 367 -8.90 -0.48 11.75
CA GLU A 367 -8.76 -1.28 10.52
C GLU A 367 -7.65 -0.79 9.59
N GLU A 368 -7.40 0.53 9.53
CA GLU A 368 -6.32 1.09 8.71
C GLU A 368 -4.94 0.70 9.22
N THR A 369 -4.87 0.35 10.50
CA THR A 369 -3.63 0.13 11.24
C THR A 369 -3.59 -1.25 11.89
N GLY A 370 -4.34 -2.21 11.37
CA GLY A 370 -4.49 -3.52 12.01
C GLY A 370 -3.20 -4.36 12.07
N GLU A 371 -3.18 -5.29 13.04
CA GLU A 371 -2.15 -6.33 13.18
C GLU A 371 -2.09 -7.31 11.99
N CYS A 372 -3.12 -7.35 11.15
CA CYS A 372 -3.20 -8.26 10.01
C CYS A 372 -2.25 -7.91 8.85
N LEU A 373 -1.66 -6.71 8.81
CA LEU A 373 -0.58 -6.41 7.86
C LEU A 373 0.63 -7.34 8.09
N PHE A 374 0.85 -7.75 9.33
CA PHE A 374 1.97 -8.60 9.72
C PHE A 374 1.88 -10.02 9.17
N GLU A 375 0.76 -10.42 8.55
CA GLU A 375 0.69 -11.65 7.75
C GLU A 375 1.65 -11.61 6.55
N LEU A 376 1.76 -10.46 5.88
CA LEU A 376 2.77 -10.23 4.84
C LEU A 376 4.19 -10.18 5.43
N GLY A 377 4.35 -9.53 6.58
CA GLY A 377 5.61 -9.55 7.31
C GLY A 377 6.08 -10.97 7.63
N HIS A 378 5.20 -11.85 8.11
CA HIS A 378 5.55 -13.25 8.41
C HIS A 378 5.73 -14.11 7.16
N LYS A 379 5.02 -13.80 6.07
CA LYS A 379 5.21 -14.48 4.77
C LYS A 379 6.64 -14.33 4.27
N HIS A 380 7.23 -13.14 4.40
CA HIS A 380 8.55 -12.83 3.86
C HIS A 380 9.68 -12.88 4.90
N TYR A 381 9.36 -12.66 6.18
CA TYR A 381 10.31 -12.72 7.29
C TYR A 381 9.89 -13.76 8.34
N PRO A 382 9.79 -15.06 7.99
CA PRO A 382 9.28 -16.10 8.89
C PRO A 382 10.16 -16.32 10.13
N SER A 383 11.42 -15.87 10.10
CA SER A 383 12.34 -15.89 11.23
C SER A 383 12.20 -14.69 12.17
N ASN A 384 11.45 -13.65 11.79
CA ASN A 384 11.28 -12.47 12.62
C ASN A 384 10.44 -12.80 13.85
N LYS A 385 11.11 -12.79 15.01
CA LYS A 385 10.51 -13.21 16.28
C LYS A 385 9.39 -12.28 16.73
N ALA A 386 9.53 -10.96 16.56
CA ALA A 386 8.54 -9.99 17.00
C ALA A 386 7.23 -10.15 16.21
N VAL A 387 7.34 -10.31 14.88
CA VAL A 387 6.22 -10.60 13.97
C VAL A 387 5.53 -11.91 14.35
N LYS A 388 6.29 -12.98 14.53
CA LYS A 388 5.75 -14.29 14.92
C LYS A 388 4.99 -14.22 16.25
N LEU A 389 5.56 -13.54 17.26
CA LEU A 389 4.92 -13.38 18.57
C LEU A 389 3.63 -12.55 18.48
N LEU A 390 3.60 -11.50 17.66
CA LEU A 390 2.38 -10.74 17.40
C LEU A 390 1.29 -11.65 16.84
N LEU A 391 1.56 -12.36 15.74
CA LEU A 391 0.55 -13.20 15.09
C LEU A 391 0.09 -14.38 15.96
N GLN A 392 0.95 -14.90 16.85
CA GLN A 392 0.56 -15.92 17.83
C GLN A 392 -0.41 -15.40 18.90
N SER A 393 -0.41 -14.09 19.16
CA SER A 393 -1.28 -13.44 20.15
C SER A 393 -2.52 -12.77 19.54
N ALA A 394 -2.51 -12.51 18.23
CA ALA A 394 -3.55 -11.78 17.51
C ALA A 394 -4.80 -12.63 17.25
N ASP A 395 -5.96 -11.97 17.17
CA ASP A 395 -7.18 -12.60 16.64
C ASP A 395 -7.15 -12.53 15.11
N ARG A 396 -6.48 -13.52 14.52
CA ARG A 396 -6.30 -13.64 13.06
C ARG A 396 -7.60 -13.88 12.28
N ILE A 397 -8.75 -14.05 12.95
CA ILE A 397 -10.06 -14.27 12.28
C ILE A 397 -10.82 -12.95 12.10
N ARG A 398 -10.69 -12.02 13.05
CA ARG A 398 -11.48 -10.77 13.05
C ARG A 398 -10.83 -9.63 12.31
N GLY A 399 -9.51 -9.63 12.16
CA GLY A 399 -8.80 -8.49 11.59
C GLY A 399 -8.96 -8.35 10.07
N GLU A 400 -9.12 -7.10 9.66
CA GLU A 400 -9.08 -6.66 8.26
C GLU A 400 -8.11 -5.50 8.13
N VAL A 401 -7.58 -5.32 6.92
CA VAL A 401 -6.66 -4.23 6.59
C VAL A 401 -7.27 -3.42 5.47
N ALA A 402 -7.34 -2.09 5.65
CA ALA A 402 -8.16 -1.19 4.84
C ALA A 402 -8.14 -1.38 3.31
N ILE A 403 -6.99 -1.68 2.71
CA ILE A 403 -6.83 -1.86 1.25
C ILE A 403 -6.58 -3.32 0.83
N LEU A 404 -6.30 -4.21 1.78
CA LEU A 404 -5.97 -5.62 1.56
C LEU A 404 -7.11 -6.59 1.95
N GLY A 405 -8.10 -6.14 2.74
CA GLY A 405 -9.20 -6.98 3.23
C GLY A 405 -8.76 -7.99 4.30
N LYS A 406 -9.24 -9.24 4.18
CA LYS A 406 -8.96 -10.36 5.08
C LYS A 406 -7.53 -10.90 4.91
N ALA A 407 -6.53 -10.14 5.35
CA ALA A 407 -5.12 -10.49 5.10
C ALA A 407 -4.71 -11.88 5.62
N SER A 408 -5.28 -12.36 6.73
CA SER A 408 -5.03 -13.73 7.23
C SER A 408 -5.52 -14.82 6.27
N LEU A 409 -6.62 -14.57 5.56
CA LEU A 409 -7.14 -15.48 4.52
C LEU A 409 -6.27 -15.44 3.27
N TYR A 410 -5.83 -14.26 2.86
CA TYR A 410 -5.17 -14.06 1.57
C TYR A 410 -3.67 -14.32 1.62
N PHE A 411 -3.00 -13.88 2.68
CA PHE A 411 -1.53 -13.89 2.79
C PHE A 411 -1.00 -14.76 3.93
N GLY A 412 -1.90 -15.18 4.83
CA GLY A 412 -1.49 -15.86 6.06
C GLY A 412 -0.64 -17.09 5.81
N GLN A 413 0.30 -17.33 6.73
CA GLN A 413 1.12 -18.54 6.75
C GLN A 413 0.89 -19.34 8.05
N PRO A 414 1.22 -20.65 8.05
CA PRO A 414 1.30 -21.43 9.26
C PRO A 414 2.29 -20.79 10.26
N LEU A 415 1.85 -20.66 11.51
CA LEU A 415 2.72 -20.29 12.61
C LEU A 415 3.28 -21.59 13.16
N ASN A 416 4.35 -22.12 12.56
CA ASN A 416 4.99 -23.32 13.10
C ASN A 416 5.44 -23.01 14.54
N CYS A 417 4.95 -23.79 15.51
CA CYS A 417 5.58 -23.82 16.82
C CYS A 417 7.00 -24.34 16.62
N ASP A 418 8.01 -23.56 17.01
CA ASP A 418 9.34 -24.14 17.17
C ASP A 418 9.19 -25.27 18.19
N LYS A 419 9.45 -26.50 17.76
CA LYS A 419 9.38 -27.68 18.63
C LYS A 419 10.51 -27.68 19.64
#